data_AF-M7UVF3-F1
#
_entry.id   AF-M7UVF3-F1
#
_cell.length_a   1.000
_cell.length_b   1.000
_cell.length_c   1.000
_cell.angle_alpha   90.00
_cell.angle_beta   90.00
_cell.angle_gamma   90.00
#
_symmetry.space_group_name_H-M   'P 1'
#
loop_
_entity.id
_entity.type
_entity.pdbx_description
1 polymer ?
#
loop_
_entity_poly.entity_id
_entity_poly.type
_entity_poly.pdbx_seq_one_letter_code
_entity_poly.pdbx_strand_id
1 'polypeptide(L)'
;MAQQNKKRKHGEDLEPAQQGLPSPIIFLARGVNADTRFTVFRQQFHLHSSGLKHHSNYFRKFLNSADKSPAPASALFKYDYCSVIDEDGSWALMPASDSPEITDQKIAVIDGPEKEIEAVRKLLCAIHSKRYKIETADELERLTRLADYHCALPVVSATLTGALFKSSMFEISPMISIYDAQGCEIHDNSVSLLLLARKLRNGVLFRECLIHTVGRWDFLPDPEKEMIKEDQELYKLVRIKLSFLYETLSKSQIALFRALVEEEITLHKIAQYASPRTLIGEYLPMYRALWDENPFYSLSPNEETKDLGDFMPDLLKNNLTLGCTGEIPGRKDSVFEHTFLCTEVEDDEFPWDMEEMDW
;
A
#
# COMPACT_ATOMS: atom_id res chain seq x y z
N MET A 1 34.00 59.50 -10.55
CA MET A 1 35.39 59.09 -10.22
C MET A 1 35.49 58.87 -8.73
N ALA A 2 36.21 57.81 -8.35
CA ALA A 2 36.84 57.52 -7.06
C ALA A 2 35.98 57.19 -5.82
N GLN A 3 36.18 55.94 -5.39
CA GLN A 3 35.85 55.28 -4.13
C GLN A 3 36.34 56.04 -2.88
N GLN A 4 35.69 55.77 -1.74
CA GLN A 4 36.46 55.42 -0.53
C GLN A 4 35.67 54.49 0.41
N ASN A 5 36.27 53.32 0.60
CA ASN A 5 35.90 52.27 1.55
C ASN A 5 35.94 52.75 3.00
N LYS A 6 34.92 52.40 3.80
CA LYS A 6 35.07 52.23 5.25
C LYS A 6 34.59 50.84 5.66
N LYS A 7 35.57 49.97 5.91
CA LYS A 7 35.42 48.68 6.60
C LYS A 7 34.73 48.92 7.96
N ARG A 8 33.61 48.25 8.21
CA ARG A 8 33.12 47.96 9.57
C ARG A 8 33.10 46.44 9.73
N LYS A 9 33.93 45.95 10.65
CA LYS A 9 33.82 44.62 11.24
C LYS A 9 32.47 44.56 11.96
N HIS A 10 31.63 43.59 11.63
CA HIS A 10 30.64 43.04 12.55
C HIS A 10 31.04 41.60 12.77
N GLY A 11 31.51 41.32 13.99
CA GLY A 11 31.36 39.98 14.54
C GLY A 11 29.89 39.85 14.88
N GLU A 12 29.22 38.97 14.18
CA GLU A 12 27.94 38.42 14.63
C GLU A 12 28.31 37.12 15.34
N ASP A 13 28.23 37.16 16.66
CA ASP A 13 28.03 35.99 17.49
C ASP A 13 26.72 35.33 17.02
N LEU A 14 26.87 34.33 16.14
CA LEU A 14 25.79 33.41 15.81
C LEU A 14 25.67 32.42 16.97
N GLU A 15 24.96 32.81 18.02
CA GLU A 15 24.34 31.81 18.87
C GLU A 15 23.32 31.03 18.01
N PRO A 16 23.37 29.68 18.00
CA PRO A 16 22.39 28.89 17.28
C PRO A 16 21.02 29.10 17.92
N ALA A 17 20.07 29.60 17.13
CA ALA A 17 18.68 29.72 17.52
C ALA A 17 18.18 28.38 18.07
N GLN A 18 17.78 28.37 19.34
CA GLN A 18 17.05 27.25 19.94
C GLN A 18 15.75 27.07 19.14
N GLN A 19 15.70 26.05 18.28
CA GLN A 19 14.46 25.64 17.63
C GLN A 19 13.49 25.23 18.74
N GLY A 20 12.44 26.03 18.94
CA GLY A 20 11.38 25.73 19.90
C GLY A 20 10.70 24.40 19.58
N LEU A 21 10.21 23.71 20.61
CA LEU A 21 9.49 22.44 20.45
C LEU A 21 8.27 22.62 19.51
N PRO A 22 7.97 21.62 18.66
CA PRO A 22 6.77 21.62 17.83
C PRO A 22 5.50 21.79 18.67
N SER A 23 4.49 22.45 18.10
CA SER A 23 3.19 22.55 18.76
C SER A 23 2.52 21.17 18.88
N PRO A 24 1.83 20.87 20.00
CA PRO A 24 1.17 19.59 20.17
C PRO A 24 0.05 19.33 19.14
N ILE A 25 -0.04 18.09 18.65
CA ILE A 25 -1.13 17.65 17.76
C ILE A 25 -2.26 17.07 18.63
N ILE A 26 -3.49 17.57 18.47
CA ILE A 26 -4.60 17.31 19.40
C ILE A 26 -5.66 16.40 18.76
N PHE A 27 -6.02 15.30 19.42
CA PHE A 27 -7.08 14.35 19.01
C PHE A 27 -8.24 14.30 20.02
N LEU A 28 -8.90 15.44 20.22
CA LEU A 28 -10.01 15.57 21.16
C LEU A 28 -11.30 15.95 20.44
N ALA A 29 -12.41 15.41 20.92
CA ALA A 29 -13.74 15.90 20.59
C ALA A 29 -14.03 17.21 21.34
N ARG A 30 -15.02 17.98 20.88
CA ARG A 30 -15.41 19.24 21.53
C ARG A 30 -15.82 18.99 22.98
N GLY A 31 -15.25 19.75 23.91
CA GLY A 31 -15.56 19.68 25.35
C GLY A 31 -14.91 18.52 26.10
N VAL A 32 -14.05 17.73 25.44
CA VAL A 32 -13.29 16.65 26.09
C VAL A 32 -11.87 17.15 26.38
N ASN A 33 -11.42 17.00 27.63
CA ASN A 33 -10.05 17.30 28.02
C ASN A 33 -9.14 16.11 27.68
N ALA A 34 -7.89 16.38 27.29
CA ALA A 34 -6.90 15.30 27.16
C ALA A 34 -6.58 14.72 28.54
N ASP A 35 -6.56 13.39 28.62
CA ASP A 35 -6.07 12.64 29.78
C ASP A 35 -4.77 11.90 29.46
N THR A 36 -4.34 11.92 28.19
CA THR A 36 -3.20 11.16 27.67
C THR A 36 -2.30 12.05 26.83
N ARG A 37 -0.99 11.95 27.06
CA ARG A 37 0.05 12.55 26.24
C ARG A 37 1.02 11.48 25.74
N PHE A 38 1.25 11.45 24.44
CA PHE A 38 2.39 10.74 23.84
C PHE A 38 3.40 11.77 23.36
N THR A 39 4.67 11.56 23.69
CA THR A 39 5.81 12.34 23.18
C THR A 39 6.64 11.41 22.30
N VAL A 40 6.40 11.46 20.99
CA VAL A 40 7.16 10.67 20.02
C VAL A 40 8.30 11.53 19.51
N PHE A 41 9.50 11.19 19.94
CA PHE A 41 10.72 11.99 19.76
C PHE A 41 10.52 13.40 20.31
N ARG A 42 10.29 14.39 19.42
CA ARG A 42 10.03 15.80 19.78
C ARG A 42 8.57 16.22 19.58
N GLN A 43 7.75 15.38 18.96
CA GLN A 43 6.35 15.70 18.66
C GLN A 43 5.43 15.22 19.78
N GLN A 44 4.66 16.15 20.35
CA GLN A 44 3.64 15.84 21.35
C GLN A 44 2.28 15.57 20.70
N PHE A 45 1.58 14.59 21.24
CA PHE A 45 0.21 14.21 20.88
C PHE A 45 -0.67 14.26 22.13
N HIS A 46 -1.75 15.04 22.09
CA HIS A 46 -2.72 15.15 23.19
C HIS A 46 -4.00 14.40 22.83
N LEU A 47 -4.33 13.39 23.62
CA LEU A 47 -5.33 12.37 23.29
C LEU A 47 -6.28 12.15 24.48
N HIS A 48 -7.37 11.44 24.22
CA HIS A 48 -8.22 10.87 25.26
C HIS A 48 -8.13 9.35 25.26
N SER A 49 -7.87 8.73 26.41
CA SER A 49 -7.56 7.30 26.53
C SER A 49 -8.71 6.38 26.13
N SER A 50 -9.94 6.88 26.08
CA SER A 50 -11.10 6.08 25.66
C SER A 50 -10.97 5.55 24.24
N GLY A 51 -10.45 6.36 23.29
CA GLY A 51 -10.26 5.93 21.91
C GLY A 51 -9.22 4.81 21.82
N LEU A 52 -8.07 5.02 22.48
CA LEU A 52 -6.99 4.02 22.56
C LEU A 52 -7.51 2.69 23.15
N LYS A 53 -8.22 2.73 24.28
CA LYS A 53 -8.75 1.51 24.93
C LYS A 53 -9.84 0.84 24.10
N HIS A 54 -10.62 1.60 23.33
CA HIS A 54 -11.67 1.03 22.51
C HIS A 54 -11.10 0.27 21.31
N HIS A 55 -10.11 0.84 20.62
CA HIS A 55 -9.60 0.31 19.35
C HIS A 55 -8.25 -0.41 19.41
N SER A 56 -7.65 -0.55 20.60
CA SER A 56 -6.39 -1.27 20.79
C SER A 56 -6.44 -2.15 22.02
N ASN A 57 -6.28 -3.47 21.80
CA ASN A 57 -6.18 -4.44 22.89
C ASN A 57 -4.93 -4.21 23.75
N TYR A 58 -3.85 -3.71 23.15
CA TYR A 58 -2.64 -3.29 23.85
C TYR A 58 -2.95 -2.18 24.85
N PHE A 59 -3.51 -1.04 24.40
CA PHE A 59 -3.77 0.10 25.30
C PHE A 59 -4.87 -0.20 26.32
N ARG A 60 -5.85 -1.06 25.99
CA ARG A 60 -6.88 -1.52 26.92
C ARG A 60 -6.27 -2.22 28.14
N LYS A 61 -5.30 -3.11 27.92
CA LYS A 61 -4.59 -3.85 28.98
C LYS A 61 -3.53 -2.98 29.64
N PHE A 62 -2.72 -2.29 28.83
CA PHE A 62 -1.49 -1.64 29.29
C PHE A 62 -1.74 -0.34 30.04
N LEU A 63 -2.70 0.50 29.65
CA LEU A 63 -2.87 1.81 30.29
C LEU A 63 -3.32 1.69 31.74
N ASN A 64 -4.12 0.68 32.09
CA ASN A 64 -4.67 0.47 33.43
C ASN A 64 -4.07 -0.73 34.16
N SER A 65 -2.89 -1.22 33.75
CA SER A 65 -2.27 -2.37 34.43
C SER A 65 -2.05 -2.07 35.92
N ALA A 66 -2.35 -3.04 36.78
CA ALA A 66 -2.19 -2.91 38.24
C ALA A 66 -0.73 -2.69 38.66
N ASP A 67 0.21 -3.10 37.81
CA ASP A 67 1.65 -2.95 38.04
C ASP A 67 2.15 -1.51 37.83
N LYS A 68 1.29 -0.60 37.33
CA LYS A 68 1.67 0.79 37.08
C LYS A 68 1.31 1.69 38.24
N SER A 69 2.28 2.51 38.64
CA SER A 69 2.04 3.55 39.62
C SER A 69 1.03 4.57 39.07
N PRO A 70 -0.02 4.92 39.83
CA PRO A 70 -0.97 5.92 39.38
C PRO A 70 -0.29 7.28 39.26
N ALA A 71 -0.73 8.08 38.27
CA ALA A 71 -0.25 9.44 38.13
C ALA A 71 -0.52 10.26 39.40
N PRO A 72 0.41 11.14 39.82
CA PRO A 72 0.17 12.05 40.93
C PRO A 72 -1.08 12.90 40.72
N ALA A 73 -1.76 13.30 41.79
CA ALA A 73 -2.97 14.13 41.71
C ALA A 73 -2.73 15.50 41.03
N SER A 74 -1.49 15.96 40.99
CA SER A 74 -1.07 17.20 40.32
C SER A 74 -0.71 17.02 38.84
N ALA A 75 -0.72 15.79 38.32
CA ALA A 75 -0.34 15.53 36.94
C ALA A 75 -1.38 16.11 35.96
N LEU A 76 -0.88 16.78 34.91
CA LEU A 76 -1.71 17.32 33.83
C LEU A 76 -2.36 16.23 32.97
N PHE A 77 -1.67 15.09 32.83
CA PHE A 77 -2.14 13.93 32.09
C PHE A 77 -2.14 12.71 33.01
N LYS A 78 -3.21 11.90 32.93
CA LYS A 78 -3.30 10.63 33.64
C LYS A 78 -2.34 9.59 33.06
N TYR A 79 -2.11 9.65 31.75
CA TYR A 79 -1.23 8.76 31.02
C TYR A 79 -0.20 9.60 30.27
N ASP A 80 1.06 9.52 30.66
CA ASP A 80 2.15 10.27 30.03
C ASP A 80 3.23 9.32 29.56
N TYR A 81 3.44 9.28 28.25
CA TYR A 81 4.35 8.34 27.60
C TYR A 81 5.31 9.07 26.67
N CYS A 82 6.55 8.60 26.59
CA CYS A 82 7.53 9.05 25.62
C CYS A 82 8.13 7.87 24.86
N SER A 83 8.66 8.13 23.68
CA SER A 83 9.41 7.13 22.92
C SER A 83 10.75 6.84 23.61
N VAL A 84 11.07 5.57 23.81
CA VAL A 84 12.40 5.10 24.19
C VAL A 84 13.02 4.44 22.97
N ILE A 85 14.26 4.83 22.65
CA ILE A 85 15.00 4.38 21.46
C ILE A 85 16.14 3.48 21.91
N ASP A 86 16.19 2.29 21.32
CA ASP A 86 17.22 1.27 21.53
C ASP A 86 18.43 1.49 20.59
N GLU A 87 19.52 0.76 20.82
CA GLU A 87 20.79 0.95 20.10
C GLU A 87 20.69 0.64 18.60
N ASP A 88 19.74 -0.21 18.20
CA ASP A 88 19.48 -0.60 16.82
C ASP A 88 18.54 0.37 16.08
N GLY A 89 18.09 1.44 16.74
CA GLY A 89 17.14 2.40 16.18
C GLY A 89 15.67 1.97 16.29
N SER A 90 15.39 0.79 16.85
CA SER A 90 14.02 0.42 17.22
C SER A 90 13.54 1.27 18.41
N TRP A 91 12.23 1.44 18.52
CA TRP A 91 11.66 2.31 19.55
C TRP A 91 10.27 1.83 20.00
N ALA A 92 9.91 2.18 21.25
CA ALA A 92 8.60 1.89 21.84
C ALA A 92 8.12 3.02 22.75
N LEU A 93 6.80 3.08 23.02
CA LEU A 93 6.22 4.02 23.98
C LEU A 93 6.33 3.48 25.41
N MET A 94 6.98 4.25 26.29
CA MET A 94 7.19 3.91 27.70
C MET A 94 6.69 5.03 28.63
N PRO A 95 6.33 4.73 29.90
CA PRO A 95 5.93 5.76 30.85
C PRO A 95 7.01 6.83 31.01
N ALA A 96 6.62 8.10 30.91
CA ALA A 96 7.56 9.21 30.93
C ALA A 96 8.30 9.35 32.27
N SER A 97 7.70 8.90 33.38
CA SER A 97 8.32 8.92 34.72
C SER A 97 9.54 8.02 34.84
N ASP A 98 9.59 6.95 34.05
CA ASP A 98 10.56 5.86 34.19
C ASP A 98 11.58 5.87 33.04
N SER A 99 11.44 6.82 32.11
CA SER A 99 12.16 6.84 30.85
C SER A 99 13.23 7.94 30.83
N PRO A 100 14.42 7.67 30.26
CA PRO A 100 15.44 8.69 30.10
C PRO A 100 15.01 9.75 29.08
N GLU A 101 15.54 10.96 29.21
CA GLU A 101 15.37 11.99 28.18
C GLU A 101 15.99 11.52 26.86
N ILE A 102 15.27 11.78 25.77
CA ILE A 102 15.75 11.47 24.42
C ILE A 102 16.73 12.56 23.99
N THR A 103 17.89 12.15 23.49
CA THR A 103 18.88 13.04 22.90
C THR A 103 18.83 13.01 21.37
N ASP A 104 19.31 14.07 20.74
CA ASP A 104 19.37 14.16 19.26
C ASP A 104 20.24 13.07 18.65
N GLN A 105 21.26 12.62 19.38
CA GLN A 105 22.10 11.50 19.00
C GLN A 105 21.31 10.19 18.90
N LYS A 106 20.33 9.97 19.79
CA LYS A 106 19.45 8.79 19.72
C LYS A 106 18.46 8.89 18.56
N ILE A 107 17.88 10.08 18.34
CA ILE A 107 16.95 10.31 17.24
C ILE A 107 17.64 10.09 15.89
N ALA A 108 18.93 10.46 15.78
CA ALA A 108 19.70 10.31 14.55
C ALA A 108 19.91 8.85 14.11
N VAL A 109 19.71 7.86 14.99
CA VAL A 109 19.78 6.43 14.65
C VAL A 109 18.50 5.94 13.96
N ILE A 110 17.40 6.67 14.09
CA ILE A 110 16.10 6.29 13.52
C ILE A 110 16.09 6.59 12.02
N ASP A 111 15.73 5.59 11.23
CA ASP A 111 15.42 5.79 9.82
C ASP A 111 14.11 6.58 9.65
N GLY A 112 14.26 7.85 9.26
CA GLY A 112 13.14 8.75 8.98
C GLY A 112 12.26 9.03 10.20
N PRO A 113 12.75 9.74 11.24
CA PRO A 113 11.97 10.03 12.45
C PRO A 113 10.66 10.77 12.15
N GLU A 114 10.65 11.64 11.14
CA GLU A 114 9.42 12.33 10.69
C GLU A 114 8.40 11.35 10.07
N LYS A 115 8.86 10.31 9.38
CA LYS A 115 7.99 9.25 8.84
C LYS A 115 7.37 8.42 9.96
N GLU A 116 8.13 8.13 11.01
CA GLU A 116 7.64 7.45 12.21
C GLU A 116 6.62 8.30 12.98
N ILE A 117 6.88 9.60 13.17
CA ILE A 117 5.93 10.56 13.76
C ILE A 117 4.62 10.57 12.94
N GLU A 118 4.74 10.62 11.62
CA GLU A 118 3.60 10.63 10.70
C GLU A 118 2.82 9.31 10.74
N ALA A 119 3.51 8.16 10.81
CA ALA A 119 2.87 6.85 10.97
C ALA A 119 2.08 6.77 12.29
N VAL A 120 2.64 7.28 13.40
CA VAL A 120 1.90 7.38 14.67
C VAL A 120 0.70 8.32 14.53
N ARG A 121 0.87 9.47 13.88
CA ARG A 121 -0.23 10.41 13.64
C ARG A 121 -1.37 9.74 12.85
N LYS A 122 -1.06 8.94 11.83
CA LYS A 122 -2.05 8.19 11.03
C LYS A 122 -2.74 7.08 11.82
N LEU A 123 -1.99 6.34 12.65
CA LEU A 123 -2.57 5.37 13.58
C LEU A 123 -3.55 6.05 14.54
N LEU A 124 -3.17 7.19 15.11
CA LEU A 124 -4.04 7.98 15.98
C LEU A 124 -5.24 8.57 15.23
N CYS A 125 -5.08 8.91 13.94
CA CYS A 125 -6.23 9.28 13.09
C CYS A 125 -7.21 8.11 12.97
N ALA A 126 -6.74 6.89 12.68
CA ALA A 126 -7.61 5.71 12.61
C ALA A 126 -8.34 5.47 13.94
N ILE A 127 -7.61 5.43 15.06
CA ILE A 127 -8.16 5.20 16.41
C ILE A 127 -9.19 6.26 16.82
N HIS A 128 -8.98 7.53 16.45
CA HIS A 128 -9.88 8.63 16.80
C HIS A 128 -10.83 9.02 15.67
N SER A 129 -11.00 8.16 14.66
CA SER A 129 -11.89 8.36 13.51
C SER A 129 -11.69 9.70 12.79
N LYS A 130 -10.44 10.15 12.70
CA LYS A 130 -10.05 11.32 11.89
C LYS A 130 -9.59 10.89 10.51
N ARG A 131 -9.74 11.79 9.53
CA ARG A 131 -9.27 11.56 8.16
C ARG A 131 -7.74 11.55 8.12
N TYR A 132 -7.21 10.67 7.29
CA TYR A 132 -5.81 10.60 6.91
C TYR A 132 -5.70 10.06 5.48
N LYS A 133 -4.49 10.11 4.92
CA LYS A 133 -4.16 9.57 3.61
C LYS A 133 -2.95 8.65 3.72
N ILE A 134 -2.90 7.67 2.84
CA ILE A 134 -1.70 6.88 2.60
C ILE A 134 -1.34 7.16 1.14
N GLU A 135 -0.12 7.59 0.89
CA GLU A 135 0.35 8.04 -0.42
C GLU A 135 1.44 7.11 -0.99
N THR A 136 2.11 6.33 -0.12
CA THR A 136 3.18 5.40 -0.51
C THR A 136 3.08 4.07 0.22
N ALA A 137 3.77 3.05 -0.30
CA ALA A 137 3.89 1.73 0.30
C ALA A 137 4.63 1.79 1.65
N ASP A 138 5.70 2.59 1.76
CA ASP A 138 6.46 2.83 3.01
C ASP A 138 5.56 3.37 4.13
N GLU A 139 4.64 4.29 3.81
CA GLU A 139 3.68 4.78 4.80
C GLU A 139 2.71 3.68 5.27
N LEU A 140 2.24 2.83 4.36
CA LEU A 140 1.35 1.72 4.70
C LEU A 140 2.08 0.68 5.56
N GLU A 141 3.31 0.35 5.21
CA GLU A 141 4.14 -0.60 5.94
C GLU A 141 4.37 -0.15 7.38
N ARG A 142 4.79 1.10 7.58
CA ARG A 142 5.02 1.68 8.92
C ARG A 142 3.74 1.74 9.74
N LEU A 143 2.62 2.16 9.13
CA LEU A 143 1.32 2.16 9.80
C LEU A 143 0.90 0.75 10.21
N THR A 144 1.07 -0.24 9.32
CA THR A 144 0.73 -1.64 9.59
C THR A 144 1.58 -2.21 10.72
N ARG A 145 2.89 -1.93 10.73
CA ARG A 145 3.81 -2.34 11.80
C ARG A 145 3.40 -1.74 13.15
N LEU A 146 3.09 -0.45 13.21
CA LEU A 146 2.64 0.19 14.45
C LEU A 146 1.28 -0.35 14.91
N ALA A 147 0.35 -0.58 13.97
CA ALA A 147 -0.96 -1.14 14.27
C ALA A 147 -0.85 -2.57 14.81
N ASP A 148 0.03 -3.40 14.24
CA ASP A 148 0.30 -4.75 14.72
C ASP A 148 0.87 -4.73 16.15
N TYR A 149 1.92 -3.94 16.37
CA TYR A 149 2.56 -3.78 17.68
C TYR A 149 1.56 -3.31 18.76
N HIS A 150 0.69 -2.36 18.41
CA HIS A 150 -0.33 -1.83 19.32
C HIS A 150 -1.66 -2.61 19.25
N CYS A 151 -1.72 -3.78 18.62
CA CYS A 151 -2.93 -4.59 18.49
C CYS A 151 -4.17 -3.78 18.04
N ALA A 152 -4.00 -3.03 16.95
CA ALA A 152 -4.93 -2.05 16.39
C ALA A 152 -5.14 -2.26 14.87
N LEU A 153 -4.75 -3.42 14.32
CA LEU A 153 -4.99 -3.76 12.92
C LEU A 153 -6.47 -3.61 12.51
N PRO A 154 -7.48 -4.03 13.31
CA PRO A 154 -8.88 -3.93 12.90
C PRO A 154 -9.35 -2.50 12.63
N VAL A 155 -8.98 -1.52 13.48
CA VAL A 155 -9.39 -0.12 13.27
C VAL A 155 -8.69 0.51 12.07
N VAL A 156 -7.43 0.13 11.82
CA VAL A 156 -6.71 0.58 10.63
C VAL A 156 -7.37 0.00 9.39
N SER A 157 -7.65 -1.30 9.37
CA SER A 157 -8.34 -1.96 8.25
C SER A 157 -9.68 -1.30 7.91
N ALA A 158 -10.50 -1.02 8.93
CA ALA A 158 -11.81 -0.40 8.77
C ALA A 158 -11.77 1.02 8.19
N THR A 159 -10.66 1.75 8.38
CA THR A 159 -10.51 3.14 7.91
C THR A 159 -9.64 3.25 6.66
N LEU A 160 -8.91 2.19 6.30
CA LEU A 160 -7.89 2.20 5.26
C LEU A 160 -8.46 2.48 3.86
N THR A 161 -9.61 1.93 3.49
CA THR A 161 -10.20 2.19 2.16
C THR A 161 -10.45 3.68 1.92
N GLY A 162 -10.89 4.43 2.94
CA GLY A 162 -11.03 5.88 2.85
C GLY A 162 -9.69 6.62 2.78
N ALA A 163 -8.66 6.09 3.45
CA ALA A 163 -7.31 6.63 3.41
C ALA A 163 -6.60 6.38 2.06
N LEU A 164 -6.93 5.29 1.38
CA LEU A 164 -6.41 4.92 0.06
C LEU A 164 -7.12 5.61 -1.11
N PHE A 165 -8.30 6.21 -0.88
CA PHE A 165 -9.05 6.89 -1.93
C PHE A 165 -8.22 8.00 -2.61
N LYS A 166 -7.95 7.87 -3.92
CA LYS A 166 -7.07 8.80 -4.68
C LYS A 166 -5.65 8.93 -4.11
N SER A 167 -5.11 7.83 -3.60
CA SER A 167 -3.70 7.76 -3.19
C SER A 167 -2.79 7.81 -4.41
N SER A 168 -1.66 8.51 -4.30
CA SER A 168 -0.63 8.52 -5.34
C SER A 168 -0.01 7.14 -5.60
N MET A 169 -0.10 6.19 -4.66
CA MET A 169 0.46 4.84 -4.85
C MET A 169 -0.20 4.06 -5.99
N PHE A 170 -1.41 4.48 -6.40
CA PHE A 170 -2.17 3.88 -7.51
C PHE A 170 -2.18 4.79 -8.76
N GLU A 171 -1.39 5.87 -8.77
CA GLU A 171 -1.23 6.75 -9.93
C GLU A 171 0.01 6.35 -10.75
N ILE A 172 -0.10 6.42 -12.07
CA ILE A 172 1.05 6.27 -12.96
C ILE A 172 1.87 7.55 -12.90
N SER A 173 3.16 7.46 -12.55
CA SER A 173 4.05 8.61 -12.57
C SER A 173 4.18 9.14 -14.01
N PRO A 174 3.83 10.41 -14.29
CA PRO A 174 3.93 10.97 -15.63
C PRO A 174 5.36 11.25 -16.08
N MET A 175 6.37 10.99 -15.24
CA MET A 175 7.77 11.33 -15.47
C MET A 175 8.65 10.08 -15.71
N ILE A 176 8.17 9.14 -16.51
CA ILE A 176 8.98 8.00 -16.95
C ILE A 176 9.80 8.42 -18.17
N SER A 177 11.10 8.62 -17.94
CA SER A 177 12.07 8.62 -19.04
C SER A 177 12.22 7.18 -19.53
N ILE A 178 12.44 7.03 -20.83
CA ILE A 178 12.62 5.78 -21.60
C ILE A 178 13.70 4.82 -21.04
N TYR A 179 14.38 5.18 -19.95
CA TYR A 179 15.50 4.48 -19.34
C TYR A 179 15.31 4.11 -17.86
N ASP A 180 14.31 4.65 -17.15
CA ASP A 180 14.02 4.31 -15.75
C ASP A 180 12.60 3.76 -15.64
N ALA A 181 12.50 2.43 -15.66
CA ALA A 181 11.25 1.67 -15.59
C ALA A 181 10.68 1.61 -14.16
N GLN A 182 10.62 2.74 -13.44
CA GLN A 182 9.85 2.81 -12.20
C GLN A 182 8.39 3.02 -12.60
N GLY A 183 7.56 1.98 -12.45
CA GLY A 183 6.16 1.98 -12.84
C GLY A 183 5.29 2.75 -11.84
N CYS A 184 4.02 2.37 -11.77
CA CYS A 184 3.16 2.77 -10.66
C CYS A 184 3.60 2.02 -9.38
N GLU A 185 3.60 2.66 -8.21
CA GLU A 185 4.18 2.07 -7.00
C GLU A 185 3.53 0.74 -6.58
N ILE A 186 2.20 0.60 -6.74
CA ILE A 186 1.52 -0.67 -6.52
C ILE A 186 1.96 -1.76 -7.49
N HIS A 187 2.28 -1.39 -8.73
CA HIS A 187 2.77 -2.33 -9.74
C HIS A 187 4.07 -2.93 -9.20
N ASP A 188 5.05 -2.09 -8.87
CA ASP A 188 6.38 -2.53 -8.44
C ASP A 188 6.38 -3.24 -7.07
N ASN A 189 5.48 -2.88 -6.16
CA ASN A 189 5.43 -3.42 -4.79
C ASN A 189 4.27 -4.39 -4.55
N SER A 190 3.70 -4.98 -5.61
CA SER A 190 2.44 -5.73 -5.52
C SER A 190 2.47 -6.86 -4.49
N VAL A 191 3.57 -7.61 -4.38
CA VAL A 191 3.70 -8.73 -3.43
C VAL A 191 3.80 -8.26 -1.99
N SER A 192 4.68 -7.29 -1.70
CA SER A 192 4.80 -6.72 -0.35
C SER A 192 3.48 -6.10 0.11
N LEU A 193 2.81 -5.35 -0.77
CA LEU A 193 1.50 -4.76 -0.47
C LEU A 193 0.41 -5.83 -0.30
N LEU A 194 0.45 -6.94 -1.05
CA LEU A 194 -0.47 -8.07 -0.88
C LEU A 194 -0.34 -8.68 0.52
N LEU A 195 0.89 -8.86 1.02
CA LEU A 195 1.14 -9.36 2.37
C LEU A 195 0.65 -8.39 3.45
N LEU A 196 0.86 -7.07 3.26
CA LEU A 196 0.32 -6.05 4.16
C LEU A 196 -1.21 -6.04 4.15
N ALA A 197 -1.84 -6.11 2.97
CA ALA A 197 -3.28 -6.15 2.81
C ALA A 197 -3.90 -7.37 3.49
N ARG A 198 -3.22 -8.52 3.38
CA ARG A 198 -3.58 -9.76 4.08
C ARG A 198 -3.47 -9.62 5.60
N LYS A 199 -2.37 -9.05 6.09
CA LYS A 199 -2.17 -8.82 7.54
C LYS A 199 -3.23 -7.87 8.11
N LEU A 200 -3.56 -6.81 7.37
CA LEU A 200 -4.62 -5.87 7.71
C LEU A 200 -6.02 -6.46 7.53
N ARG A 201 -6.18 -7.51 6.73
CA ARG A 201 -7.47 -8.04 6.26
C ARG A 201 -8.32 -6.97 5.56
N ASN A 202 -7.68 -6.14 4.73
CA ASN A 202 -8.40 -5.12 3.96
C ASN A 202 -8.74 -5.67 2.56
N GLY A 203 -10.00 -6.06 2.36
CA GLY A 203 -10.44 -6.71 1.12
C GLY A 203 -10.23 -5.88 -0.16
N VAL A 204 -10.42 -4.55 -0.09
CA VAL A 204 -10.25 -3.67 -1.26
C VAL A 204 -8.79 -3.62 -1.71
N LEU A 205 -7.86 -3.37 -0.77
CA LEU A 205 -6.43 -3.37 -1.09
C LEU A 205 -5.95 -4.77 -1.50
N PHE A 206 -6.44 -5.82 -0.84
CA PHE A 206 -6.05 -7.19 -1.15
C PHE A 206 -6.39 -7.59 -2.57
N ARG A 207 -7.61 -7.26 -3.03
CA ARG A 207 -8.03 -7.46 -4.43
C ARG A 207 -7.08 -6.78 -5.40
N GLU A 208 -6.83 -5.50 -5.17
CA GLU A 208 -5.96 -4.68 -6.02
C GLU A 208 -4.57 -5.32 -6.16
N CYS A 209 -3.95 -5.66 -5.02
CA CYS A 209 -2.63 -6.26 -5.01
C CYS A 209 -2.62 -7.66 -5.64
N LEU A 210 -3.63 -8.49 -5.39
CA LEU A 210 -3.71 -9.85 -5.96
C LEU A 210 -3.84 -9.80 -7.49
N ILE A 211 -4.60 -8.84 -8.03
CA ILE A 211 -4.70 -8.62 -9.48
C ILE A 211 -3.32 -8.36 -10.07
N HIS A 212 -2.56 -7.42 -9.49
CA HIS A 212 -1.21 -7.11 -9.95
C HIS A 212 -0.23 -8.29 -9.81
N THR A 213 -0.31 -9.04 -8.72
CA THR A 213 0.55 -10.21 -8.46
C THR A 213 0.28 -11.34 -9.44
N VAL A 214 -0.99 -11.73 -9.62
CA VAL A 214 -1.38 -12.81 -10.55
C VAL A 214 -1.08 -12.40 -11.99
N GLY A 215 -1.42 -11.17 -12.35
CA GLY A 215 -1.28 -10.64 -13.71
C GLY A 215 0.15 -10.57 -14.25
N ARG A 216 1.14 -10.51 -13.34
CA ARG A 216 2.56 -10.44 -13.68
C ARG A 216 3.35 -11.67 -13.25
N TRP A 217 2.69 -12.72 -12.76
CA TRP A 217 3.34 -13.82 -12.02
C TRP A 217 4.63 -14.33 -12.67
N ASP A 218 4.63 -14.49 -13.99
CA ASP A 218 5.79 -14.95 -14.76
C ASP A 218 7.00 -13.99 -14.68
N PHE A 219 6.76 -12.69 -14.54
CA PHE A 219 7.76 -11.62 -14.40
C PHE A 219 8.17 -11.34 -12.95
N LEU A 220 7.48 -11.91 -11.94
CA LEU A 220 7.88 -11.76 -10.55
C LEU A 220 9.27 -12.38 -10.32
N PRO A 221 10.19 -11.68 -9.62
CA PRO A 221 11.43 -12.26 -9.14
C PRO A 221 11.18 -13.49 -8.26
N ASP A 222 12.10 -14.46 -8.29
CA ASP A 222 12.01 -15.66 -7.43
C ASP A 222 11.85 -15.34 -5.94
N PRO A 223 12.57 -14.35 -5.35
CA PRO A 223 12.36 -13.97 -3.95
C PRO A 223 10.90 -13.59 -3.62
N GLU A 224 10.23 -12.86 -4.50
CA GLU A 224 8.83 -12.47 -4.29
C GLU A 224 7.88 -13.68 -4.39
N LYS A 225 8.16 -14.61 -5.31
CA LYS A 225 7.42 -15.88 -5.40
C LYS A 225 7.61 -16.71 -4.13
N GLU A 226 8.81 -16.74 -3.56
CA GLU A 226 9.09 -17.44 -2.30
C GLU A 226 8.34 -16.81 -1.13
N MET A 227 8.29 -15.48 -1.03
CA MET A 227 7.50 -14.78 0.00
C MET A 227 6.03 -15.19 -0.02
N ILE A 228 5.44 -15.39 -1.21
CA ILE A 228 4.06 -15.88 -1.33
C ILE A 228 3.96 -17.35 -0.89
N LYS A 229 4.94 -18.19 -1.24
CA LYS A 229 4.96 -19.62 -0.88
C LYS A 229 5.11 -19.85 0.62
N GLU A 230 5.69 -18.93 1.36
CA GLU A 230 5.75 -18.99 2.83
C GLU A 230 4.34 -19.00 3.46
N ASP A 231 3.37 -18.37 2.82
CA ASP A 231 1.97 -18.37 3.22
C ASP A 231 1.14 -19.36 2.38
N GLN A 232 0.90 -20.56 2.92
CA GLN A 232 0.27 -21.65 2.17
C GLN A 232 -1.16 -21.33 1.68
N GLU A 233 -1.96 -20.59 2.47
CA GLU A 233 -3.32 -20.22 2.08
C GLU A 233 -3.30 -19.17 0.97
N LEU A 234 -2.42 -18.16 1.10
CA LEU A 234 -2.23 -17.16 0.04
C LEU A 234 -1.69 -17.80 -1.24
N TYR A 235 -0.68 -18.68 -1.14
CA TYR A 235 -0.11 -19.36 -2.28
C TYR A 235 -1.14 -20.23 -3.00
N LYS A 236 -1.97 -20.96 -2.25
CA LYS A 236 -3.08 -21.75 -2.81
C LYS A 236 -4.05 -20.87 -3.58
N LEU A 237 -4.45 -19.72 -3.02
CA LEU A 237 -5.32 -18.77 -3.71
C LEU A 237 -4.67 -18.24 -5.00
N VAL A 238 -3.41 -17.79 -4.94
CA VAL A 238 -2.67 -17.32 -6.13
C VAL A 238 -2.62 -18.40 -7.21
N ARG A 239 -2.36 -19.66 -6.82
CA ARG A 239 -2.36 -20.80 -7.75
C ARG A 239 -3.72 -21.04 -8.41
N ILE A 240 -4.80 -20.95 -7.64
CA ILE A 240 -6.17 -21.06 -8.17
C ILE A 240 -6.43 -19.94 -9.20
N LYS A 241 -6.09 -18.69 -8.87
CA LYS A 241 -6.28 -17.55 -9.78
C LYS A 241 -5.42 -17.64 -11.03
N LEU A 242 -4.18 -18.12 -10.93
CA LEU A 242 -3.34 -18.42 -12.08
C LEU A 242 -3.95 -19.51 -12.95
N SER A 243 -4.51 -20.56 -12.36
CA SER A 243 -5.20 -21.61 -13.13
C SER A 243 -6.36 -21.05 -13.94
N PHE A 244 -7.20 -20.17 -13.37
CA PHE A 244 -8.27 -19.50 -14.11
C PHE A 244 -7.75 -18.61 -15.25
N LEU A 245 -6.70 -17.83 -15.00
CA LEU A 245 -6.07 -17.00 -16.02
C LEU A 245 -5.53 -17.87 -17.17
N TYR A 246 -4.82 -18.96 -16.84
CA TYR A 246 -4.21 -19.84 -17.84
C TYR A 246 -5.25 -20.64 -18.61
N GLU A 247 -6.35 -21.04 -17.98
CA GLU A 247 -7.48 -21.66 -18.66
C GLU A 247 -8.10 -20.70 -19.69
N THR A 248 -8.35 -19.46 -19.29
CA THR A 248 -8.93 -18.42 -20.16
C THR A 248 -7.99 -18.09 -21.32
N LEU A 249 -6.69 -18.00 -21.04
CA LEU A 249 -5.65 -17.85 -22.06
C LEU A 249 -5.66 -19.01 -23.05
N SER A 250 -5.69 -20.25 -22.56
CA SER A 250 -5.69 -21.45 -23.40
C SER A 250 -6.91 -21.48 -24.32
N LYS A 251 -8.09 -21.17 -23.79
CA LYS A 251 -9.33 -21.05 -24.57
C LYS A 251 -9.22 -19.97 -25.65
N SER A 252 -8.66 -18.82 -25.30
CA SER A 252 -8.43 -17.72 -26.25
C SER A 252 -7.44 -18.09 -27.36
N GLN A 253 -6.39 -18.84 -27.04
CA GLN A 253 -5.43 -19.34 -28.03
C GLN A 253 -6.07 -20.34 -28.99
N ILE A 254 -6.89 -21.26 -28.48
CA ILE A 254 -7.63 -22.23 -29.30
C ILE A 254 -8.58 -21.50 -30.24
N ALA A 255 -9.34 -20.52 -29.72
CA ALA A 255 -10.26 -19.72 -30.52
C ALA A 255 -9.53 -18.89 -31.59
N LEU A 256 -8.37 -18.31 -31.24
CA LEU A 256 -7.51 -17.58 -32.18
C LEU A 256 -6.97 -18.50 -33.28
N PHE A 257 -6.57 -19.72 -32.94
CA PHE A 257 -6.12 -20.72 -33.90
C PHE A 257 -7.24 -21.14 -34.86
N ARG A 258 -8.47 -21.31 -34.35
CA ARG A 258 -9.64 -21.59 -35.18
C ARG A 258 -9.91 -20.44 -36.16
N ALA A 259 -9.96 -19.20 -35.67
CA ALA A 259 -10.17 -18.01 -36.49
C ALA A 259 -9.07 -17.82 -37.57
N LEU A 260 -7.84 -18.27 -37.31
CA LEU A 260 -6.78 -18.32 -38.32
C LEU A 260 -7.07 -19.35 -39.42
N VAL A 261 -7.48 -20.56 -39.05
CA VAL A 261 -7.78 -21.65 -40.00
C VAL A 261 -8.99 -21.32 -40.87
N GLU A 262 -9.96 -20.61 -40.31
CA GLU A 262 -11.16 -20.12 -41.00
C GLU A 262 -10.90 -18.83 -41.80
N GLU A 263 -9.65 -18.36 -41.84
CA GLU A 263 -9.21 -17.15 -42.55
C GLU A 263 -9.89 -15.84 -42.08
N GLU A 264 -10.50 -15.84 -40.90
CA GLU A 264 -11.07 -14.64 -40.28
C GLU A 264 -9.99 -13.67 -39.77
N ILE A 265 -8.82 -14.23 -39.42
CA ILE A 265 -7.62 -13.50 -39.01
C ILE A 265 -6.46 -13.95 -39.88
N THR A 266 -5.66 -13.00 -40.36
CA THR A 266 -4.46 -13.30 -41.15
C THR A 266 -3.25 -13.57 -40.27
N LEU A 267 -2.47 -14.62 -40.56
CA LEU A 267 -1.25 -15.01 -39.82
C LEU A 267 -0.25 -13.86 -39.61
N HIS A 268 -0.10 -12.96 -40.60
CA HIS A 268 0.84 -11.85 -40.50
C HIS A 268 0.56 -10.92 -39.30
N LYS A 269 -0.72 -10.81 -38.89
CA LYS A 269 -1.16 -9.96 -37.75
C LYS A 269 -0.76 -10.54 -36.41
N ILE A 270 -0.55 -11.85 -36.34
CA ILE A 270 -0.09 -12.54 -35.14
C ILE A 270 1.44 -12.58 -35.16
N ALA A 271 2.05 -12.83 -36.31
CA ALA A 271 3.49 -12.90 -36.46
C ALA A 271 4.21 -11.59 -36.09
N GLN A 272 3.59 -10.43 -36.28
CA GLN A 272 4.14 -9.13 -35.85
C GLN A 272 4.29 -8.99 -34.32
N TYR A 273 3.57 -9.80 -33.54
CA TYR A 273 3.66 -9.85 -32.08
C TYR A 273 4.29 -11.16 -31.57
N ALA A 274 4.87 -11.96 -32.44
CA ALA A 274 5.55 -13.19 -32.05
C ALA A 274 6.74 -12.83 -31.14
N SER A 275 6.61 -13.16 -29.86
CA SER A 275 7.72 -13.04 -28.93
C SER A 275 8.60 -14.29 -28.97
N PRO A 276 9.94 -14.16 -28.91
CA PRO A 276 10.84 -15.29 -28.80
C PRO A 276 10.82 -15.96 -27.42
N ARG A 277 10.19 -15.35 -26.40
CA ARG A 277 10.05 -15.95 -25.07
C ARG A 277 8.64 -16.51 -24.87
N THR A 278 8.54 -17.43 -23.92
CA THR A 278 7.32 -18.21 -23.62
C THR A 278 6.58 -17.68 -22.40
N LEU A 279 6.78 -16.41 -22.03
CA LEU A 279 6.12 -15.80 -20.87
C LEU A 279 4.71 -15.35 -21.26
N ILE A 280 3.74 -15.59 -20.39
CA ILE A 280 2.32 -15.45 -20.74
C ILE A 280 1.94 -13.99 -21.01
N GLY A 281 2.46 -13.04 -20.22
CA GLY A 281 2.17 -11.61 -20.40
C GLY A 281 2.74 -11.00 -21.69
N GLU A 282 3.64 -11.68 -22.40
CA GLU A 282 4.16 -11.19 -23.68
C GLU A 282 3.14 -11.32 -24.82
N TYR A 283 2.12 -12.16 -24.66
CA TYR A 283 1.03 -12.28 -25.62
C TYR A 283 -0.07 -11.22 -25.42
N LEU A 284 -0.09 -10.52 -24.29
CA LEU A 284 -1.13 -9.55 -23.98
C LEU A 284 -1.20 -8.39 -25.01
N PRO A 285 -0.08 -7.78 -25.46
CA PRO A 285 -0.12 -6.78 -26.52
C PRO A 285 -0.71 -7.29 -27.84
N MET A 286 -0.47 -8.56 -28.17
CA MET A 286 -1.06 -9.21 -29.35
C MET A 286 -2.59 -9.25 -29.23
N TYR A 287 -3.12 -9.75 -28.11
CA TYR A 287 -4.57 -9.82 -27.90
C TYR A 287 -5.19 -8.43 -27.94
N ARG A 288 -4.54 -7.44 -27.33
CA ARG A 288 -5.01 -6.05 -27.35
C ARG A 288 -5.07 -5.48 -28.76
N ALA A 289 -4.00 -5.64 -29.55
CA ALA A 289 -3.95 -5.14 -30.91
C ALA A 289 -4.99 -5.79 -31.82
N LEU A 290 -5.17 -7.12 -31.71
CA LEU A 290 -6.21 -7.84 -32.45
C LEU A 290 -7.61 -7.31 -32.09
N TRP A 291 -7.85 -7.08 -30.81
CA TRP A 291 -9.10 -6.51 -30.31
C TRP A 291 -9.37 -5.08 -30.81
N ASP A 292 -8.34 -4.23 -30.82
CA ASP A 292 -8.45 -2.84 -31.29
C ASP A 292 -8.74 -2.73 -32.79
N GLU A 293 -8.12 -3.59 -33.60
CA GLU A 293 -8.28 -3.57 -35.06
C GLU A 293 -9.62 -4.15 -35.51
N ASN A 294 -10.11 -5.16 -34.81
CA ASN A 294 -11.34 -5.85 -35.16
C ASN A 294 -12.03 -6.31 -33.88
N PRO A 295 -12.77 -5.42 -33.20
CA PRO A 295 -13.46 -5.79 -31.98
C PRO A 295 -14.54 -6.79 -32.41
N PHE A 296 -14.27 -8.07 -32.18
CA PHE A 296 -14.89 -9.28 -32.76
C PHE A 296 -16.43 -9.39 -32.58
N TYR A 297 -17.08 -8.34 -32.10
CA TYR A 297 -18.53 -8.15 -32.01
C TYR A 297 -19.27 -8.38 -33.34
N SER A 298 -18.64 -8.12 -34.50
CA SER A 298 -19.24 -8.35 -35.82
C SER A 298 -19.09 -9.77 -36.36
N LEU A 299 -18.28 -10.62 -35.71
CA LEU A 299 -18.09 -12.04 -36.08
C LEU A 299 -19.12 -12.96 -35.39
N SER A 300 -20.17 -12.36 -34.82
CA SER A 300 -21.35 -12.99 -34.22
C SER A 300 -22.46 -13.40 -35.20
N PRO A 301 -22.21 -14.19 -36.27
CA PRO A 301 -23.27 -15.04 -36.82
C PRO A 301 -23.06 -16.54 -36.57
N ASN A 302 -21.84 -17.01 -36.33
CA ASN A 302 -21.54 -18.44 -36.23
C ASN A 302 -21.25 -18.83 -34.77
N GLU A 303 -21.84 -19.93 -34.29
CA GLU A 303 -21.63 -20.42 -32.91
C GLU A 303 -20.15 -20.70 -32.58
N GLU A 304 -19.30 -20.89 -33.60
CA GLU A 304 -17.90 -21.31 -33.47
C GLU A 304 -16.90 -20.16 -33.22
N THR A 305 -17.24 -18.92 -33.58
CA THR A 305 -16.43 -17.70 -33.41
C THR A 305 -16.87 -16.85 -32.22
N LYS A 306 -18.08 -17.16 -31.70
CA LYS A 306 -18.61 -16.66 -30.43
C LYS A 306 -17.59 -16.83 -29.29
N ASP A 307 -16.86 -17.94 -29.30
CA ASP A 307 -15.81 -18.26 -28.34
C ASP A 307 -14.73 -17.15 -28.23
N LEU A 308 -14.21 -16.62 -29.35
CA LEU A 308 -13.16 -15.59 -29.30
C LEU A 308 -13.70 -14.24 -28.81
N GLY A 309 -14.89 -13.88 -29.28
CA GLY A 309 -15.59 -12.66 -28.87
C GLY A 309 -16.01 -12.66 -27.40
N ASP A 310 -16.15 -13.84 -26.79
CA ASP A 310 -16.47 -14.01 -25.37
C ASP A 310 -15.19 -14.01 -24.50
N PHE A 311 -14.11 -14.70 -24.91
CA PHE A 311 -12.90 -14.81 -24.07
C PHE A 311 -11.95 -13.61 -24.14
N MET A 312 -11.86 -12.91 -25.28
CA MET A 312 -10.97 -11.75 -25.40
C MET A 312 -11.34 -10.58 -24.47
N PRO A 313 -12.63 -10.17 -24.37
CA PRO A 313 -13.04 -9.16 -23.39
C PRO A 313 -12.65 -9.54 -21.97
N ASP A 314 -12.83 -10.81 -21.59
CA ASP A 314 -12.52 -11.30 -20.26
C ASP A 314 -11.02 -11.17 -19.98
N LEU A 315 -10.14 -11.56 -20.91
CA LEU A 315 -8.68 -11.40 -20.76
C LEU A 315 -8.23 -9.93 -20.70
N LEU A 316 -8.89 -9.05 -21.46
CA LEU A 316 -8.53 -7.63 -21.58
C LEU A 316 -9.23 -6.75 -20.54
N LYS A 317 -10.02 -7.35 -19.64
CA LYS A 317 -10.73 -6.64 -18.59
C LYS A 317 -9.73 -6.03 -17.59
N ASN A 318 -10.05 -4.82 -17.13
CA ASN A 318 -9.36 -4.16 -16.03
C ASN A 318 -10.28 -4.17 -14.80
N ASN A 319 -9.91 -4.94 -13.77
CA ASN A 319 -10.67 -5.08 -12.53
C ASN A 319 -10.13 -4.21 -11.38
N LEU A 320 -9.19 -3.30 -11.66
CA LEU A 320 -8.67 -2.38 -10.64
C LEU A 320 -9.74 -1.38 -10.17
N THR A 321 -9.66 -0.97 -8.91
CA THR A 321 -10.68 -0.13 -8.26
C THR A 321 -10.11 1.05 -7.48
N LEU A 322 -8.86 0.97 -7.00
CA LEU A 322 -8.25 2.02 -6.17
C LEU A 322 -7.50 3.07 -7.00
N GLY A 323 -7.04 2.68 -8.20
CA GLY A 323 -6.48 3.58 -9.21
C GLY A 323 -6.29 2.85 -10.54
N CYS A 324 -5.70 3.52 -11.53
CA CYS A 324 -5.48 2.95 -12.86
C CYS A 324 -6.75 2.36 -13.54
N THR A 325 -7.95 2.78 -13.15
CA THR A 325 -9.21 2.19 -13.64
C THR A 325 -9.49 2.51 -15.11
N GLY A 326 -8.91 3.59 -15.63
CA GLY A 326 -8.95 3.96 -17.04
C GLY A 326 -7.83 3.34 -17.88
N GLU A 327 -6.94 2.57 -17.27
CA GLU A 327 -5.79 1.99 -17.97
C GLU A 327 -6.20 0.78 -18.79
N ILE A 328 -5.51 0.61 -19.92
CA ILE A 328 -5.82 -0.40 -20.92
C ILE A 328 -4.71 -1.46 -20.89
N PRO A 329 -4.98 -2.67 -20.37
CA PRO A 329 -3.97 -3.74 -20.35
C PRO A 329 -3.55 -4.11 -21.78
N GLY A 330 -2.27 -4.39 -21.98
CA GLY A 330 -1.72 -4.72 -23.30
C GLY A 330 -1.47 -3.52 -24.21
N ARG A 331 -1.75 -2.29 -23.77
CA ARG A 331 -1.41 -1.10 -24.55
C ARG A 331 0.11 -0.96 -24.60
N LYS A 332 0.64 -0.82 -25.82
CA LYS A 332 2.07 -0.59 -26.05
C LYS A 332 2.57 0.65 -25.30
N ASP A 333 3.78 0.56 -24.76
CA ASP A 333 4.46 1.63 -24.00
C ASP A 333 3.71 2.03 -22.71
N SER A 334 2.82 1.16 -22.19
CA SER A 334 2.13 1.36 -20.92
C SER A 334 2.74 0.51 -19.81
N VAL A 335 2.55 0.94 -18.55
CA VAL A 335 2.96 0.18 -17.36
C VAL A 335 2.30 -1.22 -17.31
N PHE A 336 1.16 -1.39 -17.98
CA PHE A 336 0.41 -2.64 -18.04
C PHE A 336 0.53 -3.35 -19.39
N GLU A 337 1.56 -3.05 -20.20
CA GLU A 337 1.77 -3.69 -21.50
C GLU A 337 1.82 -5.22 -21.40
N HIS A 338 2.47 -5.74 -20.36
CA HIS A 338 2.63 -7.19 -20.14
C HIS A 338 1.92 -7.71 -18.89
N THR A 339 0.94 -6.97 -18.35
CA THR A 339 0.25 -7.31 -17.11
C THR A 339 -1.24 -7.51 -17.34
N PHE A 340 -1.74 -8.72 -17.10
CA PHE A 340 -3.18 -8.98 -17.10
C PHE A 340 -3.83 -8.36 -15.87
N LEU A 341 -5.00 -7.72 -16.05
CA LEU A 341 -5.73 -7.05 -14.96
C LEU A 341 -7.12 -7.67 -14.72
N CYS A 342 -7.37 -8.85 -15.29
CA CYS A 342 -8.68 -9.49 -15.36
C CYS A 342 -8.97 -10.46 -14.21
N THR A 343 -8.06 -10.60 -13.25
CA THR A 343 -8.29 -11.47 -12.09
C THR A 343 -9.49 -10.96 -11.29
N GLU A 344 -10.38 -11.87 -10.89
CA GLU A 344 -11.53 -11.60 -10.03
C GLU A 344 -11.35 -12.33 -8.70
N VAL A 345 -11.80 -11.71 -7.60
CA VAL A 345 -11.70 -12.26 -6.24
C VAL A 345 -12.96 -11.90 -5.47
N GLU A 346 -13.74 -12.90 -5.13
CA GLU A 346 -14.97 -12.77 -4.35
C GLU A 346 -14.65 -12.67 -2.84
N ASP A 347 -15.61 -12.15 -2.05
CA ASP A 347 -15.41 -11.95 -0.60
C ASP A 347 -15.21 -13.28 0.14
N ASP A 348 -15.79 -14.38 -0.34
CA ASP A 348 -15.67 -15.73 0.23
C ASP A 348 -14.35 -16.43 -0.11
N GLU A 349 -13.55 -15.86 -1.01
CA GLU A 349 -12.23 -16.36 -1.38
C GLU A 349 -11.09 -15.74 -0.56
N PHE A 350 -11.41 -14.81 0.34
CA PHE A 350 -10.39 -14.21 1.19
C PHE A 350 -9.76 -15.25 2.11
N PRO A 351 -8.41 -15.23 2.26
CA PRO A 351 -7.71 -16.21 3.09
C PRO A 351 -7.79 -15.88 4.59
N TRP A 352 -8.89 -15.27 5.05
CA TRP A 352 -9.19 -14.97 6.45
C TRP A 352 -10.70 -15.03 6.68
N ASP A 353 -11.09 -15.21 7.95
CA ASP A 353 -12.49 -15.15 8.36
C ASP A 353 -12.98 -13.69 8.41
N MET A 354 -14.05 -13.40 7.68
CA MET A 354 -14.69 -12.09 7.61
C MET A 354 -15.54 -11.78 8.86
N GLU A 355 -15.90 -12.80 9.65
CA GLU A 355 -16.67 -12.65 10.89
C GLU A 355 -15.78 -12.47 12.12
N GLU A 356 -14.47 -12.75 12.01
CA GLU A 356 -13.52 -12.56 13.09
C GLU A 356 -13.22 -11.06 13.29
N MET A 357 -13.51 -10.54 14.49
CA MET A 357 -13.40 -9.10 14.80
C MET A 357 -12.12 -8.72 15.58
N ASP A 358 -11.47 -9.70 16.22
CA ASP A 358 -10.35 -9.51 17.16
C ASP A 358 -9.07 -10.23 16.69
N TRP A 359 -8.66 -10.00 15.44
CA TRP A 359 -7.45 -10.59 14.86
C TRP A 359 -6.15 -9.79 15.10
#